data_AF-A0A9P0B1U1-F1
#
_entry.id   AF-A0A9P0B1U1-F1
#
_cell.length_a   1.000
_cell.length_b   1.000
_cell.length_c   1.000
_cell.angle_alpha   90.00
_cell.angle_beta   90.00
_cell.angle_gamma   90.00
#
_symmetry.space_group_name_H-M   'P 1'
#
loop_
_entity.id
_entity.type
_entity.pdbx_description
1 polymer ?
#
loop_
_entity_poly.entity_id
_entity_poly.type
_entity_poly.pdbx_seq_one_letter_code
_entity_poly.pdbx_strand_id
1 'polypeptide(L)'
;MAQATVLALNKKDQKKVVKKNEKLQKDLSTGKINVSEVKKQEKLTAELKRGLIYISHLPHGFYEDELKEYFKQFGNVTNVKVCRSCKTGRSKGFGYIEFANPEIAKIAAETMNNYLMFKKRIEATFVPYEKRPKSLFHGKSSNATTFSVKTRRTRQVQTKNKVLTMEEKARKTRTSLRNANNKLKKLAERGIKVNVKL
;
A
#
# COMPACT_ATOMS: atom_id res chain seq x y z
N MET A 1 -25.19 -33.43 13.42
CA MET A 1 -24.11 -32.79 12.64
C MET A 1 -24.34 -31.28 12.66
N ALA A 2 -23.52 -30.60 13.46
CA ALA A 2 -23.29 -29.16 13.61
C ALA A 2 -24.49 -28.20 13.58
N GLN A 3 -24.99 -27.91 14.79
CA GLN A 3 -25.74 -26.69 15.10
C GLN A 3 -24.92 -25.46 14.71
N ALA A 4 -25.46 -24.61 13.84
CA ALA A 4 -24.97 -23.26 13.66
C ALA A 4 -25.34 -22.44 14.89
N THR A 5 -24.47 -22.45 15.91
CA THR A 5 -24.58 -21.59 17.09
C THR A 5 -24.30 -20.15 16.66
N VAL A 6 -25.33 -19.46 16.18
CA VAL A 6 -25.33 -18.01 16.04
C VAL A 6 -25.13 -17.44 17.44
N LEU A 7 -23.97 -16.83 17.67
CA LEU A 7 -23.64 -16.15 18.92
C LEU A 7 -24.62 -14.97 19.09
N ALA A 8 -25.73 -15.20 19.77
CA ALA A 8 -26.67 -14.17 20.17
C ALA A 8 -25.92 -13.17 21.06
N LEU A 9 -25.67 -11.97 20.51
CA LEU A 9 -24.98 -10.90 21.23
C LEU A 9 -25.76 -10.52 22.48
N ASN A 10 -25.05 -10.52 23.61
CA ASN A 10 -25.55 -10.28 24.95
C ASN A 10 -26.23 -8.89 25.07
N LYS A 11 -27.29 -8.73 25.86
CA LYS A 11 -28.08 -7.46 25.99
C LYS A 11 -27.21 -6.24 26.32
N LYS A 12 -26.06 -6.44 26.98
CA LYS A 12 -25.06 -5.39 27.27
C LYS A 12 -24.33 -4.88 26.02
N ASP A 13 -24.04 -5.76 25.06
CA ASP A 13 -23.35 -5.42 23.82
C ASP A 13 -24.30 -4.74 22.84
N GLN A 14 -25.58 -5.12 22.83
CA GLN A 14 -26.64 -4.40 22.12
C GLN A 14 -26.77 -2.95 22.64
N LYS A 15 -26.78 -2.74 23.96
CA LYS A 15 -26.78 -1.38 24.56
C LYS A 15 -25.53 -0.57 24.24
N LYS A 16 -24.35 -1.20 24.09
CA LYS A 16 -23.11 -0.51 23.68
C LYS A 16 -23.15 -0.08 22.22
N VAL A 17 -23.69 -0.92 21.33
CA VAL A 17 -23.83 -0.59 19.90
C VAL A 17 -24.84 0.53 19.70
N VAL A 18 -25.98 0.49 20.40
CA VAL A 18 -27.01 1.55 20.35
C VAL A 18 -26.46 2.90 20.86
N LYS A 19 -25.79 2.92 22.02
CA LYS A 19 -25.14 4.14 22.54
C LYS A 19 -24.05 4.69 21.63
N LYS A 20 -23.34 3.83 20.90
CA LYS A 20 -22.30 4.23 19.93
C LYS A 20 -22.92 4.86 18.67
N ASN A 21 -24.04 4.31 18.20
CA ASN A 21 -24.80 4.85 17.08
C ASN A 21 -25.51 6.18 17.43
N GLU A 22 -26.04 6.32 18.64
CA GLU A 22 -26.61 7.59 19.13
C GLU A 22 -25.55 8.70 19.25
N LYS A 23 -24.32 8.35 19.63
CA LYS A 23 -23.19 9.29 19.67
C LYS A 23 -22.77 9.72 18.26
N LEU A 24 -22.68 8.79 17.32
CA LEU A 24 -22.42 9.06 15.90
C LEU A 24 -23.49 9.95 15.24
N GLN A 25 -24.77 9.81 15.64
CA GLN A 25 -25.86 10.67 15.14
C GLN A 25 -25.82 12.10 15.72
N LYS A 26 -25.39 12.26 16.99
CA LYS A 26 -25.15 13.59 17.59
C LYS A 26 -23.93 14.32 17.01
N ASP A 27 -22.94 13.57 16.55
CA ASP A 27 -21.75 14.12 15.88
C ASP A 27 -22.06 14.54 14.43
N LEU A 28 -23.09 13.95 13.79
CA LEU A 28 -23.60 14.33 12.46
C LEU A 28 -24.30 15.71 12.44
N SER A 29 -24.95 16.12 13.54
CA SER A 29 -25.73 17.36 13.61
C SER A 29 -24.93 18.61 14.02
N THR A 30 -23.71 18.44 14.53
CA THR A 30 -22.88 19.54 15.07
C THR A 30 -21.80 20.06 14.12
N GLY A 31 -21.73 19.54 12.88
CA GLY A 31 -20.81 20.04 11.85
C GLY A 31 -19.31 19.87 12.16
N LYS A 32 -18.97 19.16 13.24
CA LYS A 32 -17.59 18.89 13.69
C LYS A 32 -17.12 17.48 13.31
N ILE A 33 -17.50 17.00 12.14
CA ILE A 33 -16.93 15.76 11.61
C ILE A 33 -15.69 16.12 10.83
N ASN A 34 -14.52 15.79 11.39
CA ASN A 34 -13.26 15.89 10.67
C ASN A 34 -13.27 14.83 9.56
N VAL A 35 -13.65 15.23 8.33
CA VAL A 35 -13.83 14.34 7.16
C VAL A 35 -12.62 13.43 6.91
N SER A 36 -11.43 13.87 7.33
CA SER A 36 -10.19 13.11 7.26
C SER A 36 -10.15 11.89 8.20
N GLU A 37 -10.75 11.98 9.38
CA GLU A 37 -10.78 10.91 10.39
C GLU A 37 -11.81 9.84 10.01
N VAL A 38 -12.99 10.22 9.53
CA VAL A 38 -14.01 9.28 9.05
C VAL A 38 -13.47 8.44 7.89
N LYS A 39 -12.87 9.07 6.88
CA LYS A 39 -12.23 8.36 5.74
C LYS A 39 -11.13 7.40 6.21
N LYS A 40 -10.37 7.78 7.23
CA LYS A 40 -9.31 6.94 7.80
C LYS A 40 -9.90 5.73 8.51
N GLN A 41 -11.00 5.91 9.26
CA GLN A 41 -11.70 4.83 9.96
C GLN A 41 -12.35 3.84 8.98
N GLU A 42 -13.03 4.34 7.95
CA GLU A 42 -13.62 3.52 6.88
C GLU A 42 -12.55 2.69 6.16
N LYS A 43 -11.41 3.29 5.83
CA LYS A 43 -10.30 2.56 5.21
C LYS A 43 -9.76 1.45 6.12
N LEU A 44 -9.59 1.73 7.42
CA LEU A 44 -9.08 0.75 8.37
C LEU A 44 -10.05 -0.41 8.56
N THR A 45 -11.35 -0.11 8.67
CA THR A 45 -12.39 -1.14 8.75
C THR A 45 -12.51 -1.96 7.47
N ALA A 46 -12.28 -1.37 6.30
CA ALA A 46 -12.19 -2.11 5.05
C ALA A 46 -10.96 -3.03 5.00
N GLU A 47 -9.78 -2.55 5.44
CA GLU A 47 -8.55 -3.37 5.46
C GLU A 47 -8.67 -4.57 6.42
N LEU A 48 -9.34 -4.40 7.57
CA LEU A 48 -9.62 -5.46 8.55
C LEU A 48 -10.54 -6.55 7.99
N LYS A 49 -11.46 -6.19 7.08
CA LYS A 49 -12.37 -7.15 6.44
C LYS A 49 -11.71 -7.94 5.31
N ARG A 50 -10.53 -7.54 4.84
CA ARG A 50 -9.85 -8.19 3.70
C ARG A 50 -8.89 -9.27 4.13
N GLY A 51 -8.82 -10.34 3.34
CA GLY A 51 -7.84 -11.41 3.49
C GLY A 51 -6.57 -11.13 2.70
N LEU A 52 -5.41 -11.49 3.22
CA LEU A 52 -4.14 -11.39 2.49
C LEU A 52 -3.44 -12.75 2.46
N ILE A 53 -3.00 -13.16 1.28
CA ILE A 53 -2.18 -14.35 1.07
C ILE A 53 -0.79 -13.92 0.65
N TYR A 54 0.23 -14.54 1.24
CA TYR A 54 1.61 -14.49 0.77
C TYR A 54 1.88 -15.74 -0.07
N ILE A 55 2.46 -15.55 -1.25
CA ILE A 55 2.83 -16.65 -2.13
C ILE A 55 4.32 -16.59 -2.40
N SER A 56 5.00 -17.71 -2.12
CA SER A 56 6.43 -17.92 -2.38
C SER A 56 6.64 -18.90 -3.53
N HIS A 57 7.87 -18.93 -4.05
CA HIS A 57 8.33 -19.86 -5.08
C HIS A 57 7.59 -19.75 -6.44
N LEU A 58 7.08 -18.56 -6.76
CA LEU A 58 6.41 -18.31 -8.04
C LEU A 58 7.36 -18.55 -9.24
N PRO A 59 6.88 -19.22 -10.30
CA PRO A 59 7.63 -19.42 -11.54
C PRO A 59 7.80 -18.08 -12.28
N HIS A 60 8.88 -17.98 -13.05
CA HIS A 60 9.12 -16.80 -13.88
C HIS A 60 8.12 -16.77 -15.05
N GLY A 61 7.49 -15.62 -15.29
CA GLY A 61 6.42 -15.48 -16.28
C GLY A 61 5.01 -15.48 -15.68
N PHE A 62 4.86 -15.86 -14.40
CA PHE A 62 3.60 -15.76 -13.68
C PHE A 62 3.57 -14.46 -12.87
N TYR A 63 2.97 -13.41 -13.43
CA TYR A 63 2.95 -12.06 -12.89
C TYR A 63 1.55 -11.68 -12.38
N GLU A 64 1.30 -10.39 -12.16
CA GLU A 64 0.08 -9.90 -11.53
C GLU A 64 -1.20 -10.24 -12.31
N ASP A 65 -1.17 -10.18 -13.64
CA ASP A 65 -2.36 -10.39 -14.46
C ASP A 65 -2.75 -11.87 -14.45
N GLU A 66 -1.78 -12.76 -14.63
CA GLU A 66 -2.00 -14.21 -14.60
C GLU A 66 -2.40 -14.69 -13.18
N LEU A 67 -1.76 -14.13 -12.15
CA LEU A 67 -2.16 -14.38 -10.75
C LEU A 67 -3.59 -13.93 -10.50
N LYS A 68 -3.97 -12.74 -10.97
CA LYS A 68 -5.32 -12.21 -10.75
C LYS A 68 -6.37 -13.08 -11.42
N GLU A 69 -6.12 -13.51 -12.66
CA GLU A 69 -7.03 -14.37 -13.41
C GLU A 69 -7.16 -15.75 -12.77
N TYR A 70 -6.03 -16.37 -12.40
CA TYR A 70 -6.03 -17.68 -11.75
C TYR A 70 -6.73 -17.66 -10.39
N PHE A 71 -6.41 -16.70 -9.53
CA PHE A 71 -6.97 -16.62 -8.18
C PHE A 71 -8.42 -16.12 -8.14
N LYS A 72 -8.95 -15.61 -9.27
CA LYS A 72 -10.36 -15.25 -9.42
C LYS A 72 -11.30 -16.44 -9.21
N GLN A 73 -10.83 -17.67 -9.44
CA GLN A 73 -11.62 -18.90 -9.24
C GLN A 73 -12.00 -19.15 -7.77
N PHE A 74 -11.17 -18.68 -6.82
CA PHE A 74 -11.47 -18.82 -5.39
C PHE A 74 -12.43 -17.74 -4.91
N GLY A 75 -12.38 -16.56 -5.53
CA GLY A 75 -13.27 -15.45 -5.19
C GLY A 75 -12.77 -14.10 -5.71
N ASN A 76 -13.37 -13.03 -5.19
CA ASN A 76 -13.08 -11.67 -5.64
C ASN A 76 -11.71 -11.18 -5.13
N VAL A 77 -10.75 -11.08 -6.05
CA VAL A 77 -9.41 -10.54 -5.82
C VAL A 77 -9.44 -9.02 -5.94
N THR A 78 -9.13 -8.32 -4.85
CA THR A 78 -9.12 -6.85 -4.81
C THR A 78 -7.80 -6.28 -5.33
N ASN A 79 -6.68 -6.81 -4.83
CA ASN A 79 -5.35 -6.35 -5.21
C ASN A 79 -4.37 -7.51 -5.37
N VAL A 80 -3.44 -7.38 -6.30
CA VAL A 80 -2.33 -8.33 -6.52
C VAL A 80 -1.05 -7.53 -6.64
N LYS A 81 0.04 -8.04 -6.04
CA LYS A 81 1.36 -7.43 -6.17
C LYS A 81 2.45 -8.48 -6.18
N VAL A 82 3.25 -8.51 -7.25
CA VAL A 82 4.48 -9.31 -7.30
C VAL A 82 5.66 -8.46 -6.85
N CYS A 83 6.43 -8.99 -5.91
CA CYS A 83 7.60 -8.30 -5.38
C CYS A 83 8.74 -8.39 -6.40
N ARG A 84 9.23 -7.22 -6.82
CA ARG A 84 10.34 -7.07 -7.76
C ARG A 84 11.57 -6.45 -7.07
N SER A 85 12.76 -6.70 -7.61
CA SER A 85 13.98 -6.07 -7.16
C SER A 85 13.97 -4.58 -7.50
N CYS A 86 14.24 -3.71 -6.52
CA CYS A 86 14.33 -2.27 -6.74
C CYS A 86 15.48 -1.89 -7.68
N LYS A 87 16.52 -2.73 -7.82
CA LYS A 87 17.67 -2.45 -8.68
C LYS A 87 17.41 -2.86 -10.13
N THR A 88 17.04 -4.12 -10.33
CA THR A 88 16.95 -4.74 -11.66
C THR A 88 15.52 -4.78 -12.22
N GLY A 89 14.51 -4.54 -11.40
CA GLY A 89 13.10 -4.69 -11.78
C GLY A 89 12.65 -6.14 -12.00
N ARG A 90 13.54 -7.13 -11.84
CA ARG A 90 13.19 -8.55 -12.00
C ARG A 90 12.34 -9.03 -10.82
N SER A 91 11.41 -9.95 -11.07
CA SER A 91 10.62 -10.59 -10.01
C SER A 91 11.52 -11.34 -9.05
N LYS A 92 11.19 -11.27 -7.75
CA LYS A 92 11.86 -12.05 -6.70
C LYS A 92 11.24 -13.44 -6.51
N GLY A 93 10.21 -13.79 -7.28
CA GLY A 93 9.52 -15.07 -7.18
C GLY A 93 8.55 -15.17 -5.99
N PHE A 94 8.10 -14.04 -5.44
CA PHE A 94 7.07 -14.01 -4.41
C PHE A 94 6.16 -12.80 -4.57
N GLY A 95 4.97 -12.87 -3.99
CA GLY A 95 3.96 -11.83 -4.11
C GLY A 95 2.90 -11.92 -3.02
N TYR A 96 1.97 -10.98 -3.09
CA TYR A 96 0.84 -10.88 -2.19
C TYR A 96 -0.45 -10.74 -2.98
N ILE A 97 -1.49 -11.42 -2.51
CA ILE A 97 -2.84 -11.38 -3.08
C ILE A 97 -3.83 -11.00 -1.99
N GLU A 98 -4.57 -9.92 -2.21
CA GLU A 98 -5.63 -9.45 -1.32
C GLU A 98 -7.00 -9.86 -1.84
N PHE A 99 -7.75 -10.59 -1.01
CA PHE A 99 -9.13 -10.97 -1.25
C PHE A 99 -10.09 -10.06 -0.49
N ALA A 100 -11.31 -9.92 -1.03
CA ALA A 100 -12.39 -9.19 -0.37
C ALA A 100 -12.75 -9.78 0.99
N ASN A 101 -12.69 -11.11 1.14
CA ASN A 101 -13.04 -11.83 2.36
C ASN A 101 -11.83 -12.58 2.95
N PRO A 102 -11.69 -12.65 4.28
CA PRO A 102 -10.56 -13.30 4.93
C PRO A 102 -10.67 -14.83 4.91
N GLU A 103 -11.89 -15.35 4.94
CA GLU A 103 -12.18 -16.80 4.89
C GLU A 103 -11.75 -17.40 3.55
N ILE A 104 -12.08 -16.74 2.44
CA ILE A 104 -11.64 -17.13 1.09
C ILE A 104 -10.12 -17.16 1.02
N ALA A 105 -9.45 -16.15 1.59
CA ALA A 105 -7.99 -16.12 1.61
C ALA A 105 -7.38 -17.30 2.38
N LYS A 106 -8.01 -17.73 3.47
CA LYS A 106 -7.55 -18.89 4.24
C LYS A 106 -7.70 -20.19 3.43
N ILE A 107 -8.87 -20.41 2.83
CA ILE A 107 -9.14 -21.59 1.99
C ILE A 107 -8.19 -21.64 0.79
N ALA A 108 -8.00 -20.51 0.10
CA ALA A 108 -7.10 -20.44 -1.04
C ALA A 108 -5.64 -20.67 -0.63
N ALA A 109 -5.21 -20.20 0.55
CA ALA A 109 -3.87 -20.47 1.06
C ALA A 109 -3.67 -21.96 1.35
N GLU A 110 -4.62 -22.60 2.04
CA GLU A 110 -4.56 -24.04 2.35
C GLU A 110 -4.57 -24.90 1.09
N THR A 111 -5.40 -24.56 0.11
CA THR A 111 -5.55 -25.32 -1.15
C THR A 111 -4.32 -25.21 -2.04
N MET A 112 -3.70 -24.02 -2.10
CA MET A 112 -2.57 -23.76 -2.99
C MET A 112 -1.22 -24.06 -2.34
N ASN A 113 -1.18 -24.35 -1.05
CA ASN A 113 0.07 -24.66 -0.37
C ASN A 113 0.66 -25.98 -0.89
N ASN A 114 1.94 -25.98 -1.27
CA ASN A 114 2.66 -27.09 -1.89
C ASN A 114 2.12 -27.54 -3.27
N TYR A 115 1.31 -26.72 -3.93
CA TYR A 115 0.81 -27.01 -5.27
C TYR A 115 1.93 -26.96 -6.31
N LEU A 116 1.99 -27.95 -7.20
CA LEU A 116 2.99 -27.99 -8.27
C LEU A 116 2.52 -27.13 -9.45
N MET A 117 3.12 -25.96 -9.61
CA MET A 117 2.84 -25.04 -10.72
C MET A 117 4.04 -25.00 -11.66
N PHE A 118 3.85 -25.50 -12.89
CA PHE A 118 4.92 -25.73 -13.85
C PHE A 118 6.00 -26.66 -13.26
N LYS A 119 7.22 -26.16 -13.04
CA LYS A 119 8.37 -26.91 -12.49
C LYS A 119 8.69 -26.52 -11.04
N LYS A 120 7.80 -25.78 -10.37
CA LYS A 120 8.01 -25.29 -9.00
C LYS A 120 6.81 -25.59 -8.12
N ARG A 121 7.08 -26.00 -6.87
CA ARG A 121 6.03 -26.09 -5.85
C ARG A 121 5.87 -24.71 -5.24
N ILE A 122 4.67 -24.17 -5.31
CA ILE A 122 4.36 -22.88 -4.71
C ILE A 122 4.00 -23.09 -3.24
N GLU A 123 4.34 -22.11 -2.42
CA GLU A 123 3.92 -22.09 -1.01
C GLU A 123 2.99 -20.90 -0.82
N ALA A 124 1.80 -21.17 -0.31
CA ALA A 124 0.79 -20.15 -0.06
C ALA A 124 0.50 -20.12 1.45
N THR A 125 0.70 -18.96 2.07
CA THR A 125 0.45 -18.77 3.50
C THR A 125 -0.50 -17.61 3.72
N PHE A 126 -1.48 -17.82 4.60
CA PHE A 126 -2.36 -16.74 5.03
C PHE A 126 -1.59 -15.78 5.93
N VAL A 127 -1.71 -14.47 5.66
CA VAL A 127 -1.04 -13.42 6.43
C VAL A 127 -2.05 -12.75 7.37
N PRO A 128 -1.90 -12.91 8.70
CA PRO A 128 -2.72 -12.20 9.67
C PRO A 128 -2.60 -10.69 9.52
N TYR A 129 -3.66 -9.96 9.88
CA TYR A 129 -3.71 -8.51 9.76
C TYR A 129 -2.53 -7.79 10.44
N GLU A 130 -2.10 -8.27 11.61
CA GLU A 130 -0.98 -7.70 12.37
C GLU A 130 0.36 -7.77 11.63
N LYS A 131 0.57 -8.83 10.85
CA LYS A 131 1.79 -9.07 10.06
C LYS A 131 1.71 -8.45 8.67
N ARG A 132 0.58 -7.84 8.30
CA ARG A 132 0.41 -7.19 7.00
C ARG A 132 1.35 -5.99 6.88
N PRO A 133 2.19 -5.91 5.84
CA PRO A 133 3.03 -4.74 5.63
C PRO A 133 2.17 -3.52 5.28
N LYS A 134 2.20 -2.48 6.13
CA LYS A 134 1.38 -1.26 5.97
C LYS A 134 1.55 -0.61 4.59
N SER A 135 2.74 -0.64 3.99
CA SER A 135 3.02 -0.01 2.70
C SER A 135 2.75 -0.90 1.47
N LEU A 136 2.12 -2.07 1.62
CA LEU A 136 2.06 -3.07 0.57
C LEU A 136 1.37 -2.58 -0.71
N PHE A 137 0.17 -2.00 -0.58
CA PHE A 137 -0.63 -1.48 -1.68
C PHE A 137 -0.66 0.05 -1.76
N HIS A 138 0.30 0.71 -1.11
CA HIS A 138 0.44 2.17 -1.16
C HIS A 138 1.37 2.57 -2.31
N GLY A 139 0.93 3.51 -3.14
CA GLY A 139 1.70 4.08 -4.25
C GLY A 139 1.42 3.43 -5.62
N LYS A 140 2.17 3.86 -6.65
CA LYS A 140 2.03 3.32 -8.01
C LYS A 140 2.49 1.86 -8.04
N SER A 141 1.78 1.03 -8.79
CA SER A 141 2.08 -0.40 -8.92
C SER A 141 3.53 -0.59 -9.38
N SER A 142 4.22 -1.56 -8.77
CA SER A 142 5.62 -1.82 -9.03
C SER A 142 5.82 -2.60 -10.31
N ASN A 143 5.44 -2.00 -11.44
CA ASN A 143 5.56 -2.60 -12.76
C ASN A 143 7.04 -2.56 -13.17
N ALA A 144 7.48 -3.51 -13.99
CA ALA A 144 8.88 -3.62 -14.44
C ALA A 144 9.43 -2.31 -15.03
N THR A 145 8.56 -1.52 -15.67
CA THR A 145 8.88 -0.23 -16.28
C THR A 145 9.09 0.91 -15.28
N THR A 146 8.49 0.82 -14.08
CA THR A 146 8.41 1.94 -13.12
C THR A 146 9.58 1.96 -12.13
N PHE A 147 10.19 0.81 -11.82
CA PHE A 147 11.20 0.67 -10.75
C PHE A 147 12.61 0.27 -11.19
N SER A 148 12.87 0.11 -12.49
CA SER A 148 14.24 -0.14 -12.94
C SER A 148 15.13 1.07 -12.62
N VAL A 149 16.23 0.85 -11.88
CA VAL A 149 17.26 1.88 -11.63
C VAL A 149 17.74 2.46 -12.96
N LYS A 150 17.77 1.66 -14.03
CA LYS A 150 18.05 2.12 -15.39
C LYS A 150 17.05 3.20 -15.80
N THR A 151 15.74 2.96 -15.71
CA THR A 151 14.71 3.96 -16.06
C THR A 151 14.82 5.23 -15.22
N ARG A 152 15.02 5.12 -13.89
CA ARG A 152 15.19 6.31 -13.03
C ARG A 152 16.46 7.09 -13.38
N ARG A 153 17.57 6.40 -13.62
CA ARG A 153 18.84 7.01 -14.05
C ARG A 153 18.68 7.68 -15.40
N THR A 154 18.10 7.01 -16.40
CA THR A 154 17.87 7.57 -17.73
C THR A 154 16.98 8.81 -17.65
N ARG A 155 15.88 8.76 -16.88
CA ARG A 155 15.02 9.93 -16.66
C ARG A 155 15.78 11.06 -15.96
N GLN A 156 16.60 10.76 -14.95
CA GLN A 156 17.39 11.77 -14.25
C GLN A 156 18.41 12.42 -15.18
N VAL A 157 19.12 11.63 -15.98
CA VAL A 157 20.07 12.11 -16.99
C VAL A 157 19.35 12.99 -18.02
N GLN A 158 18.23 12.53 -18.57
CA GLN A 158 17.41 13.33 -19.49
C GLN A 158 16.97 14.65 -18.86
N THR A 159 16.50 14.65 -17.59
CA THR A 159 16.07 15.89 -16.92
C THR A 159 17.22 16.86 -16.60
N LYS A 160 18.43 16.34 -16.34
CA LYS A 160 19.62 17.16 -16.07
C LYS A 160 20.21 17.71 -17.35
N ASN A 161 20.23 16.90 -18.41
CA ASN A 161 20.78 17.24 -19.71
C ASN A 161 19.77 18.00 -20.59
N LYS A 162 18.48 18.04 -20.22
CA LYS A 162 17.46 18.84 -20.91
C LYS A 162 17.89 20.31 -20.91
N VAL A 163 18.02 20.88 -22.10
CA VAL A 163 18.22 22.33 -22.28
C VAL A 163 16.96 23.05 -21.77
N LEU A 164 17.15 23.92 -20.78
CA LEU A 164 16.07 24.67 -20.14
C LEU A 164 15.89 26.02 -20.84
N THR A 165 14.65 26.45 -20.99
CA THR A 165 14.34 27.82 -21.42
C THR A 165 14.78 28.83 -20.37
N MET A 166 14.96 30.10 -20.74
CA MET A 166 15.37 31.16 -19.81
C MET A 166 14.38 31.32 -18.65
N GLU A 167 13.09 31.16 -18.92
CA GLU A 167 12.03 31.19 -17.90
C GLU A 167 12.10 29.99 -16.94
N GLU A 168 12.31 28.78 -17.46
CA GLU A 168 12.52 27.58 -16.63
C GLU A 168 13.78 27.72 -15.75
N LYS A 169 14.85 28.31 -16.28
CA LYS A 169 16.07 28.63 -15.52
C LYS A 169 15.77 29.63 -14.40
N ALA A 170 15.10 30.75 -14.70
CA ALA A 170 14.73 31.77 -13.71
C ALA A 170 13.80 31.20 -12.61
N ARG A 171 12.88 30.32 -12.97
CA ARG A 171 12.02 29.63 -11.99
C ARG A 171 12.84 28.73 -11.06
N LYS A 172 13.79 27.96 -11.61
CA LYS A 172 14.69 27.11 -10.81
C LYS A 172 15.57 27.93 -9.87
N THR A 173 16.21 29.00 -10.36
CA THR A 173 17.04 29.88 -9.52
C THR A 173 16.22 30.52 -8.41
N ARG A 174 15.01 31.02 -8.70
CA ARG A 174 14.10 31.58 -7.69
C ARG A 174 13.73 30.59 -6.59
N THR A 175 13.37 29.35 -6.97
CA THR A 175 13.09 28.30 -5.98
C THR A 175 14.32 27.90 -5.17
N SER A 176 15.50 27.87 -5.80
CA SER A 176 16.77 27.59 -5.13
C SER A 176 17.11 28.66 -4.10
N LEU A 177 17.00 29.94 -4.47
CA LEU A 177 17.19 31.11 -3.60
C LEU A 177 16.25 31.08 -2.39
N ARG A 178 14.96 30.81 -2.61
CA ARG A 178 13.99 30.67 -1.52
C ARG A 178 14.38 29.54 -0.56
N ASN A 179 14.78 28.38 -1.09
CA ASN A 179 15.17 27.25 -0.27
C ASN A 179 16.49 27.50 0.50
N ALA A 180 17.45 28.19 -0.11
CA ALA A 180 18.69 28.63 0.53
C ALA A 180 18.42 29.62 1.67
N ASN A 181 17.59 30.63 1.41
CA ASN A 181 17.20 31.62 2.43
C ASN A 181 16.45 30.98 3.61
N ASN A 182 15.54 30.04 3.34
CA ASN A 182 14.86 29.29 4.39
C ASN A 182 15.83 28.45 5.23
N LYS A 183 16.88 27.87 4.62
CA LYS A 183 17.92 27.15 5.37
C LYS A 183 18.76 28.10 6.20
N LEU A 184 19.17 29.25 5.64
CA LEU A 184 19.93 30.27 6.37
C LEU A 184 19.15 30.80 7.59
N LYS A 185 17.84 31.06 7.44
CA LYS A 185 16.97 31.42 8.58
C LYS A 185 16.97 30.37 9.68
N LYS A 186 16.77 29.08 9.33
CA LYS A 186 16.81 27.97 10.29
C LYS A 186 18.17 27.79 10.97
N LEU A 187 19.26 28.11 10.27
CA LEU A 187 20.62 28.03 10.83
C LEU A 187 20.87 29.20 11.79
N ALA A 188 20.38 30.40 11.45
CA ALA A 188 20.42 31.57 12.31
C ALA A 188 19.57 31.37 13.59
N GLU A 189 18.38 30.79 13.47
CA GLU A 189 17.53 30.39 14.62
C GLU A 189 18.23 29.40 15.56
N ARG A 190 19.15 28.58 15.04
CA ARG A 190 19.98 27.65 15.81
C ARG A 190 21.30 28.26 16.30
N GLY A 191 21.51 29.56 16.10
CA GLY A 191 22.72 30.27 16.54
C GLY A 191 23.97 29.99 15.70
N ILE A 192 23.85 29.33 14.55
CA ILE A 192 24.98 29.00 13.69
C ILE A 192 25.21 30.13 12.70
N LYS A 193 26.29 30.90 12.90
CA LYS A 193 26.71 31.96 11.96
C LYS A 193 27.40 31.32 10.75
N VAL A 194 26.71 31.30 9.61
CA VAL A 194 27.29 30.81 8.35
C VAL A 194 27.77 31.99 7.52
N ASN A 195 29.08 32.07 7.29
CA ASN A 195 29.67 33.08 6.43
C ASN A 195 29.70 32.55 4.98
N VAL A 196 28.72 32.96 4.17
CA VAL A 196 28.63 32.53 2.77
C VAL A 196 29.44 33.52 1.93
N LYS A 197 30.64 33.13 1.47
CA LYS A 197 31.33 33.84 0.39
C LYS A 197 30.55 33.60 -0.90
N LEU A 198 30.01 34.68 -1.46
CA LEU A 198 29.34 34.72 -2.76
C LEU A 198 30.36 34.67 -3.90
#